data_AF-A0A3B1DWB5-F1
#
_entry.id   AF-A0A3B1DWB5-F1
#
_cell.length_a   1.000
_cell.length_b   1.000
_cell.length_c   1.000
_cell.angle_alpha   90.00
_cell.angle_beta   90.00
_cell.angle_gamma   90.00
#
_symmetry.space_group_name_H-M   'P 1'
#
loop_
_entity.id
_entity.type
_entity.pdbx_description
1 polymer ?
#
loop_
_entity_poly.entity_id
_entity_poly.type
_entity_poly.pdbx_seq_one_letter_code
_entity_poly.pdbx_strand_id
1 'polypeptide(L)'
;RGSSRRSSSRRGLSRPEMRVPQLSPELEKFLKNWHVNSKKVKKLEGKLYRFVYDSVFKTDKRASGFFYYEGPDKARMDIEPAEIRRGQKGRKGYTIKKDHQTKWISDGKRIIAVNDQEKNYEVHPIPPSKQGENIMDGPLPFLFGMPPGKAKVRYRFRLIKETKKKVWLAVHPKWRQDAANWSEAKVIISKTNYLPTAVQLISPSKNLETVYQFYDLGINKRDNPFLRWIPNFIRTNGSDPFVPPRGYREVRLSQATASNSNQAPKLKKGEALVPSVVGLSYKKAEVILKRAGFVPKLREGTTTKNPKLYYHVERQQPPGRTSFPKGQTVVITLYLKPK
;
A
#
# COMPACT_ATOMS: atom_id res chain seq x y z
N ARG A 1 -62.86 -30.75 -25.04
CA ARG A 1 -62.60 -29.69 -24.03
C ARG A 1 -62.14 -30.37 -22.74
N GLY A 2 -60.96 -30.03 -22.21
CA GLY A 2 -60.47 -30.59 -20.95
C GLY A 2 -58.94 -30.58 -20.85
N SER A 3 -58.38 -29.42 -20.52
CA SER A 3 -56.94 -29.18 -20.36
C SER A 3 -56.43 -29.78 -19.04
N SER A 4 -55.43 -30.67 -19.09
CA SER A 4 -54.65 -31.10 -17.92
C SER A 4 -53.27 -30.44 -17.96
N ARG A 5 -53.03 -29.58 -16.97
CA ARG A 5 -51.80 -28.80 -16.77
C ARG A 5 -50.66 -29.70 -16.31
N ARG A 6 -49.56 -29.72 -17.07
CA ARG A 6 -48.24 -30.22 -16.61
C ARG A 6 -47.72 -29.31 -15.48
N SER A 7 -47.65 -29.83 -14.25
CA SER A 7 -46.86 -29.23 -13.17
C SER A 7 -45.39 -29.62 -13.35
N SER A 8 -44.57 -28.69 -13.80
CA SER A 8 -43.12 -28.83 -13.83
C SER A 8 -42.55 -28.77 -12.41
N SER A 9 -41.97 -29.88 -11.94
CA SER A 9 -41.19 -29.89 -10.70
C SER A 9 -39.92 -29.08 -10.93
N ARG A 10 -39.83 -27.92 -10.26
CA ARG A 10 -38.59 -27.16 -10.15
C ARG A 10 -37.62 -27.95 -9.29
N ARG A 11 -36.65 -28.61 -9.93
CA ARG A 11 -35.41 -29.07 -9.30
C ARG A 11 -34.79 -27.90 -8.53
N GLY A 12 -34.82 -27.97 -7.20
CA GLY A 12 -34.09 -27.06 -6.34
C GLY A 12 -32.60 -27.25 -6.59
N LEU A 13 -31.98 -26.28 -7.26
CA LEU A 13 -30.53 -26.10 -7.26
C LEU A 13 -30.13 -25.72 -5.83
N SER A 14 -29.76 -26.72 -5.04
CA SER A 14 -29.06 -26.51 -3.77
C SER A 14 -27.80 -25.69 -4.07
N ARG A 15 -27.80 -24.44 -3.59
CA ARG A 15 -26.60 -23.61 -3.57
C ARG A 15 -25.53 -24.38 -2.81
N PRO A 16 -24.31 -24.57 -3.34
CA PRO A 16 -23.24 -25.15 -2.55
C PRO A 16 -23.02 -24.22 -1.35
N GLU A 17 -23.25 -24.74 -0.14
CA GLU A 17 -22.80 -24.08 1.09
C GLU A 17 -21.32 -23.75 0.91
N MET A 18 -20.98 -22.46 0.93
CA MET A 18 -19.60 -22.03 1.01
C MET A 18 -19.02 -22.50 2.35
N ARG A 19 -18.51 -23.73 2.38
CA ARG A 19 -17.65 -24.21 3.47
C ARG A 19 -16.42 -23.31 3.47
N VAL A 20 -16.35 -22.40 4.44
CA VAL A 20 -15.11 -21.67 4.73
C VAL A 20 -14.06 -22.74 5.01
N PRO A 21 -12.97 -22.85 4.24
CA PRO A 21 -11.92 -23.81 4.55
C PRO A 21 -11.42 -23.51 5.96
N GLN A 22 -11.64 -24.44 6.90
CA GLN A 22 -11.07 -24.31 8.22
C GLN A 22 -9.54 -24.35 8.08
N LEU A 23 -8.85 -23.45 8.79
CA LEU A 23 -7.39 -23.48 8.82
C LEU A 23 -6.94 -24.78 9.48
N SER A 24 -5.81 -25.33 9.05
CA SER A 24 -5.24 -26.48 9.74
C SER A 24 -4.87 -26.10 11.19
N PRO A 25 -4.92 -27.05 12.15
CA PRO A 25 -4.56 -26.78 13.54
C PRO A 25 -3.15 -26.17 13.69
N GLU A 26 -2.21 -26.56 12.84
CA GLU A 26 -0.83 -26.06 12.84
C GLU A 26 -0.79 -24.59 12.43
N LEU A 27 -1.50 -24.22 11.37
CA LEU A 27 -1.60 -22.84 10.91
C LEU A 27 -2.34 -21.98 11.93
N GLU A 28 -3.37 -22.51 12.59
CA GLU A 28 -4.05 -21.80 13.68
C GLU A 28 -3.12 -21.56 14.87
N LYS A 29 -2.36 -22.58 15.29
CA LYS A 29 -1.34 -22.44 16.33
C LYS A 29 -0.27 -21.42 15.94
N PHE A 30 0.18 -21.44 14.69
CA PHE A 30 1.14 -20.48 14.17
C PHE A 30 0.59 -19.04 14.22
N LEU A 31 -0.64 -18.80 13.73
CA LEU A 31 -1.25 -17.46 13.77
C LEU A 31 -1.42 -16.95 15.21
N LYS A 32 -1.78 -17.83 16.16
CA LYS A 32 -1.83 -17.49 17.59
C LYS A 32 -0.44 -17.08 18.10
N ASN A 33 0.59 -17.87 17.83
CA ASN A 33 1.96 -17.57 18.25
C ASN A 33 2.49 -16.28 17.60
N TRP A 34 2.20 -16.07 16.32
CA TRP A 34 2.58 -14.86 15.61
C TRP A 34 1.97 -13.62 16.26
N HIS A 35 0.67 -13.67 16.57
CA HIS A 35 -0.01 -12.59 17.27
C HIS A 35 0.54 -12.31 18.68
N VAL A 36 0.78 -13.36 19.47
CA VAL A 36 1.29 -13.21 20.85
C VAL A 36 2.69 -12.63 20.85
N ASN A 37 3.55 -13.06 19.94
CA ASN A 37 4.93 -12.59 19.89
C ASN A 37 5.05 -11.19 19.27
N SER A 38 4.25 -10.86 18.24
CA SER A 38 4.25 -9.51 17.68
C SER A 38 3.77 -8.46 18.68
N LYS A 39 2.82 -8.80 19.57
CA LYS A 39 2.35 -7.91 20.65
C LYS A 39 3.43 -7.48 21.65
N LYS A 40 4.49 -8.28 21.79
CA LYS A 40 5.65 -7.97 22.65
C LYS A 40 6.56 -6.91 22.03
N VAL A 41 6.43 -6.67 20.73
CA VAL A 41 7.22 -5.67 20.01
C VAL A 41 6.59 -4.30 20.22
N LYS A 42 7.23 -3.49 21.06
CA LYS A 42 6.88 -2.09 21.32
C LYS A 42 7.65 -1.14 20.43
N LYS A 43 8.90 -1.47 20.14
CA LYS A 43 9.74 -0.76 19.17
C LYS A 43 10.34 -1.74 18.20
N LEU A 44 10.31 -1.41 16.92
CA LEU A 44 10.98 -2.15 15.87
C LEU A 44 11.67 -1.19 14.93
N GLU A 45 12.90 -1.49 14.61
CA GLU A 45 13.66 -0.77 13.60
C GLU A 45 14.41 -1.76 12.72
N GLY A 46 14.80 -1.31 11.54
CA GLY A 46 15.68 -2.09 10.69
C GLY A 46 15.86 -1.46 9.33
N LYS A 47 16.50 -2.25 8.47
CA LYS A 47 16.74 -1.90 7.07
C LYS A 47 15.79 -2.67 6.18
N LEU A 48 15.49 -2.10 5.02
CA LEU A 48 14.74 -2.79 3.99
C LEU A 48 15.30 -2.58 2.58
N TYR A 49 15.08 -3.58 1.74
CA TYR A 49 15.07 -3.43 0.30
C TYR A 49 13.62 -3.45 -0.21
N ARG A 50 13.32 -2.60 -1.19
CA ARG A 50 12.09 -2.65 -1.98
C ARG A 50 12.43 -3.01 -3.42
N PHE A 51 11.75 -4.02 -3.95
CA PHE A 51 11.77 -4.39 -5.36
C PHE A 51 10.37 -4.23 -5.94
N VAL A 52 10.23 -3.59 -7.09
CA VAL A 52 8.97 -3.51 -7.84
C VAL A 52 9.17 -4.17 -9.18
N TYR A 53 8.51 -5.31 -9.39
CA TYR A 53 8.51 -6.01 -10.66
C TYR A 53 7.26 -5.64 -11.45
N ASP A 54 7.47 -5.06 -12.63
CA ASP A 54 6.40 -4.80 -13.59
C ASP A 54 6.52 -5.78 -14.76
N SER A 55 5.55 -6.66 -14.91
CA SER A 55 5.57 -7.71 -15.92
C SER A 55 5.19 -7.23 -17.33
N VAL A 56 4.56 -6.06 -17.44
CA VAL A 56 4.21 -5.40 -18.71
C VAL A 56 5.43 -4.70 -19.29
N PHE A 57 6.15 -3.92 -18.46
CA PHE A 57 7.35 -3.21 -18.88
C PHE A 57 8.64 -4.01 -18.67
N LYS A 58 8.54 -5.20 -18.07
CA LYS A 58 9.68 -6.05 -17.69
C LYS A 58 10.73 -5.26 -16.90
N THR A 59 10.30 -4.51 -15.87
CA THR A 59 11.21 -3.71 -15.04
C THR A 59 11.32 -4.24 -13.62
N ASP A 60 12.53 -4.27 -13.08
CA ASP A 60 12.88 -4.55 -11.70
C ASP A 60 13.37 -3.24 -11.07
N LYS A 61 12.46 -2.46 -10.47
CA LYS A 61 12.82 -1.21 -9.81
C LYS A 61 13.32 -1.48 -8.39
N ARG A 62 14.43 -0.85 -7.99
CA ARG A 62 15.07 -1.11 -6.69
C ARG A 62 15.22 0.15 -5.85
N ALA A 63 14.85 0.03 -4.58
CA ALA A 63 15.09 1.00 -3.53
C ALA A 63 15.59 0.30 -2.25
N SER A 64 16.24 1.06 -1.38
CA SER A 64 16.67 0.60 -0.06
C SER A 64 16.52 1.72 0.96
N GLY A 65 16.41 1.35 2.22
CA GLY A 65 16.41 2.33 3.29
C GLY A 65 16.02 1.72 4.62
N PHE A 66 15.27 2.49 5.41
CA PHE A 66 15.05 2.24 6.82
C PHE A 66 13.58 2.32 7.19
N PHE A 67 13.23 1.60 8.25
CA PHE A 67 11.92 1.72 8.85
C PHE A 67 12.02 1.75 10.37
N TYR A 68 11.04 2.41 10.96
CA TYR A 68 10.86 2.50 12.40
C TYR A 68 9.39 2.29 12.72
N TYR A 69 9.16 1.66 13.85
CA TYR A 69 7.85 1.46 14.42
C TYR A 69 7.94 1.64 15.93
N GLU A 70 6.98 2.38 16.45
CA GLU A 70 6.68 2.44 17.87
C GLU A 70 5.19 2.19 18.05
N GLY A 71 4.87 1.11 18.76
CA GLY A 71 3.49 0.72 18.97
C GLY A 71 2.72 1.77 19.78
N PRO A 72 1.43 1.93 19.51
CA PRO A 72 0.61 1.10 18.62
C PRO A 72 0.56 1.53 17.14
N ASP A 73 0.92 2.77 16.81
CA ASP A 73 0.53 3.40 15.55
C ASP A 73 1.54 4.40 14.96
N LYS A 74 2.69 4.57 15.62
CA LYS A 74 3.77 5.38 15.07
C LYS A 74 4.65 4.54 14.17
N ALA A 75 4.93 5.07 12.98
CA ALA A 75 5.86 4.43 12.06
C ALA A 75 6.52 5.41 11.12
N ARG A 76 7.64 5.00 10.57
CA ARG A 76 8.36 5.75 9.56
C ARG A 76 8.99 4.79 8.57
N MET A 77 8.98 5.17 7.31
CA MET A 77 9.70 4.48 6.25
C MET A 77 10.35 5.51 5.35
N ASP A 78 11.67 5.42 5.24
CA ASP A 78 12.50 6.28 4.42
C ASP A 78 13.26 5.36 3.48
N ILE A 79 12.96 5.42 2.19
CA ILE A 79 13.64 4.64 1.16
C ILE A 79 14.07 5.52 0.02
N GLU A 80 15.25 5.21 -0.50
CA GLU A 80 15.92 5.92 -1.57
C GLU A 80 16.21 4.96 -2.73
N PRO A 81 16.44 5.48 -3.95
CA PRO A 81 16.87 4.66 -5.07
C PRO A 81 18.12 3.84 -4.72
N ALA A 82 18.06 2.52 -4.90
CA ALA A 82 19.20 1.67 -4.56
C ALA A 82 20.37 1.90 -5.52
N GLU A 83 21.60 1.72 -5.03
CA GLU A 83 22.76 1.60 -5.89
C GLU A 83 22.64 0.34 -6.76
N ILE A 84 22.80 0.51 -8.07
CA ILE A 84 22.78 -0.59 -9.02
C ILE A 84 24.21 -0.82 -9.46
N ARG A 85 24.79 -1.95 -9.04
CA ARG A 85 26.17 -2.30 -9.41
C ARG A 85 26.21 -2.85 -10.84
N ARG A 86 27.29 -2.57 -11.56
CA ARG A 86 27.52 -3.14 -12.89
C ARG A 86 27.55 -4.67 -12.80
N GLY A 87 26.82 -5.36 -13.67
CA GLY A 87 26.72 -6.82 -13.66
C GLY A 87 25.75 -7.40 -12.62
N GLN A 88 25.07 -6.57 -11.84
CA GLN A 88 24.07 -7.05 -10.88
C GLN A 88 22.94 -7.76 -11.63
N LYS A 89 22.69 -9.02 -11.26
CA LYS A 89 21.62 -9.82 -11.87
C LYS A 89 20.27 -9.46 -11.25
N GLY A 90 19.26 -9.39 -12.11
CA GLY A 90 17.88 -9.20 -11.72
C GLY A 90 17.03 -10.40 -12.06
N ARG A 91 15.71 -10.22 -11.94
CA ARG A 91 14.75 -11.23 -12.40
C ARG A 91 15.00 -11.52 -13.88
N LYS A 92 15.05 -12.79 -14.27
CA LYS A 92 15.30 -13.20 -15.66
C LYS A 92 14.30 -12.51 -16.59
N GLY A 93 14.82 -11.81 -17.61
CA GLY A 93 14.02 -11.07 -18.58
C GLY A 93 13.52 -9.71 -18.10
N TYR A 94 14.03 -9.18 -16.98
CA TYR A 94 13.68 -7.84 -16.48
C TYR A 94 14.90 -6.91 -16.50
N THR A 95 14.68 -5.64 -16.85
CA THR A 95 15.67 -4.57 -16.77
C THR A 95 15.66 -3.95 -15.38
N ILE A 96 16.82 -3.91 -14.73
CA ILE A 96 16.97 -3.25 -13.43
C ILE A 96 16.90 -1.73 -13.61
N LYS A 97 16.09 -1.07 -12.79
CA LYS A 97 15.96 0.38 -12.74
C LYS A 97 16.02 0.89 -11.31
N LYS A 98 16.38 2.16 -11.15
CA LYS A 98 16.20 2.86 -9.88
C LYS A 98 14.71 3.05 -9.62
N ASP A 99 14.28 2.72 -8.42
CA ASP A 99 12.95 3.08 -7.95
C ASP A 99 12.93 4.54 -7.46
N HIS A 100 11.76 5.06 -7.12
CA HIS A 100 11.60 6.42 -6.60
C HIS A 100 11.84 6.47 -5.09
N GLN A 101 12.34 7.61 -4.63
CA GLN A 101 12.39 7.92 -3.21
C GLN A 101 10.98 7.90 -2.61
N THR A 102 10.84 7.42 -1.39
CA THR A 102 9.58 7.46 -0.65
C THR A 102 9.90 7.73 0.82
N LYS A 103 9.28 8.77 1.37
CA LYS A 103 9.35 9.09 2.79
C LYS A 103 7.95 9.22 3.35
N TRP A 104 7.63 8.37 4.31
CA TRP A 104 6.32 8.26 4.90
C TRP A 104 6.44 8.18 6.42
N ILE A 105 5.62 8.94 7.13
CA ILE A 105 5.62 9.03 8.59
C ILE A 105 4.18 8.88 9.08
N SER A 106 3.99 8.15 10.18
CA SER A 106 2.77 8.13 10.97
C SER A 106 3.13 8.52 12.39
N ASP A 107 2.44 9.53 12.93
CA ASP A 107 2.56 9.97 14.33
C ASP A 107 1.47 9.33 15.22
N GLY A 108 0.69 8.39 14.67
CA GLY A 108 -0.45 7.75 15.30
C GLY A 108 -1.77 8.49 15.14
N LYS A 109 -1.73 9.79 14.85
CA LYS A 109 -2.91 10.64 14.58
C LYS A 109 -3.04 11.00 13.12
N ARG A 110 -1.94 11.00 12.37
CA ARG A 110 -1.85 11.48 11.00
C ARG A 110 -0.78 10.70 10.27
N ILE A 111 -0.98 10.60 8.96
CA ILE A 111 -0.03 10.11 7.99
C ILE A 111 0.57 11.30 7.24
N ILE A 112 1.88 11.31 7.08
CA ILE A 112 2.63 12.38 6.43
C ILE A 112 3.44 11.76 5.28
N ALA A 113 3.15 12.20 4.06
CA ALA A 113 3.93 11.86 2.88
C ALA A 113 4.86 13.02 2.55
N VAL A 114 6.17 12.79 2.60
CA VAL A 114 7.18 13.84 2.42
C VAL A 114 7.73 13.82 1.00
N ASN A 115 7.80 14.99 0.37
CA ASN A 115 8.48 15.21 -0.89
C ASN A 115 9.76 16.02 -0.64
N ASP A 116 10.90 15.33 -0.65
CA ASP A 116 12.20 15.95 -0.42
C ASP A 116 12.65 16.87 -1.57
N GLN A 117 12.23 16.58 -2.81
CA GLN A 117 12.59 17.40 -3.97
C GLN A 117 11.91 18.77 -3.92
N GLU A 118 10.63 18.80 -3.57
CA GLU A 118 9.85 20.03 -3.47
C GLU A 118 9.88 20.67 -2.07
N LYS A 119 10.62 20.06 -1.12
CA LYS A 119 10.69 20.46 0.30
C LYS A 119 9.30 20.71 0.91
N ASN A 120 8.39 19.78 0.67
CA ASN A 120 7.02 19.89 1.14
C ASN A 120 6.49 18.54 1.64
N TYR A 121 5.34 18.53 2.32
CA TYR A 121 4.71 17.30 2.76
C TYR A 121 3.18 17.40 2.73
N GLU A 122 2.53 16.28 2.48
CA GLU A 122 1.07 16.12 2.55
C GLU A 122 0.69 15.43 3.86
N VAL A 123 -0.39 15.90 4.50
CA VAL A 123 -0.90 15.37 5.78
C VAL A 123 -2.29 14.78 5.60
N HIS A 124 -2.46 13.53 6.02
CA HIS A 124 -3.73 12.82 6.03
C HIS A 124 -4.10 12.43 7.47
N PRO A 125 -5.17 12.98 8.06
CA PRO A 125 -5.57 12.62 9.42
C PRO A 125 -6.08 11.18 9.48
N ILE A 126 -5.73 10.47 10.57
CA ILE A 126 -6.28 9.17 10.94
C ILE A 126 -7.53 9.44 11.79
N PRO A 127 -8.71 8.94 11.37
CA PRO A 127 -9.94 9.09 12.16
C PRO A 127 -9.73 8.59 13.61
N PRO A 128 -10.29 9.26 14.64
CA PRO A 128 -10.11 8.86 16.04
C PRO A 128 -10.45 7.39 16.30
N SER A 129 -11.48 6.86 15.62
CA SER A 129 -11.91 5.46 15.68
C SER A 129 -10.89 4.45 15.13
N LYS A 130 -9.85 4.93 14.45
CA LYS A 130 -8.78 4.12 13.83
C LYS A 130 -7.42 4.30 14.49
N GLN A 131 -7.24 5.30 15.36
CA GLN A 131 -6.00 5.52 16.10
C GLN A 131 -5.74 4.34 17.04
N GLY A 132 -4.46 3.98 17.26
CA GLY A 132 -4.10 2.81 18.07
C GLY A 132 -4.34 1.43 17.45
N GLU A 133 -5.03 1.32 16.30
CA GLU A 133 -5.20 0.06 15.56
C GLU A 133 -4.60 0.09 14.13
N ASN A 134 -4.27 1.28 13.61
CA ASN A 134 -4.20 1.52 12.16
C ASN A 134 -2.94 1.08 11.41
N ILE A 135 -1.82 0.77 12.07
CA ILE A 135 -0.64 0.34 11.29
C ILE A 135 -0.91 -0.98 10.53
N MET A 136 -1.86 -1.76 11.02
CA MET A 136 -2.39 -2.97 10.38
C MET A 136 -3.22 -2.71 9.11
N ASP A 137 -3.61 -1.45 8.86
CA ASP A 137 -4.31 -0.99 7.67
C ASP A 137 -3.39 -0.16 6.74
N GLY A 138 -2.12 0.05 7.14
CA GLY A 138 -1.11 0.77 6.38
C GLY A 138 -0.53 -0.02 5.19
N PRO A 139 0.42 0.56 4.43
CA PRO A 139 0.97 -0.05 3.20
C PRO A 139 1.76 -1.34 3.45
N LEU A 140 2.08 -1.65 4.70
CA LEU A 140 2.79 -2.86 5.15
C LEU A 140 2.04 -3.54 6.31
N PRO A 141 0.82 -4.04 6.09
CA PRO A 141 -0.05 -4.53 7.16
C PRO A 141 0.44 -5.85 7.79
N PHE A 142 1.53 -6.40 7.26
CA PHE A 142 2.08 -7.70 7.64
C PHE A 142 3.26 -7.61 8.60
N LEU A 143 3.70 -6.41 9.00
CA LEU A 143 4.82 -6.26 9.94
C LEU A 143 4.47 -6.80 11.35
N PHE A 144 3.20 -6.71 11.74
CA PHE A 144 2.75 -7.07 13.07
C PHE A 144 1.58 -8.06 12.97
N GLY A 145 1.67 -9.18 13.68
CA GLY A 145 0.63 -10.21 13.67
C GLY A 145 -0.72 -9.68 14.14
N MET A 146 -1.74 -9.82 13.29
CA MET A 146 -3.14 -9.47 13.58
C MET A 146 -3.77 -10.50 14.56
N PRO A 147 -4.71 -10.10 15.45
CA PRO A 147 -5.47 -11.06 16.25
C PRO A 147 -6.05 -12.18 15.37
N PRO A 148 -5.87 -13.47 15.69
CA PRO A 148 -6.27 -14.56 14.80
C PRO A 148 -7.75 -14.52 14.41
N GLY A 149 -8.64 -14.11 15.32
CA GLY A 149 -10.06 -13.91 15.03
C GLY A 149 -10.29 -12.86 13.93
N LYS A 150 -9.73 -11.64 14.10
CA LYS A 150 -9.78 -10.57 13.09
C LYS A 150 -9.13 -11.03 11.76
N ALA A 151 -7.98 -11.71 11.84
CA ALA A 151 -7.25 -12.19 10.68
C ALA A 151 -8.07 -13.20 9.85
N LYS A 152 -8.73 -14.17 10.50
CA LYS A 152 -9.58 -15.17 9.83
C LYS A 152 -10.79 -14.55 9.15
N VAL A 153 -11.35 -13.46 9.69
CA VAL A 153 -12.49 -12.75 9.07
C VAL A 153 -12.03 -11.95 7.85
N ARG A 154 -10.87 -11.30 7.93
CA ARG A 154 -10.35 -10.43 6.87
C ARG A 154 -9.61 -11.16 5.76
N TYR A 155 -8.98 -12.30 6.05
CA TYR A 155 -8.08 -12.99 5.13
C TYR A 155 -8.37 -14.48 5.01
N ARG A 156 -7.99 -15.04 3.86
CA ARG A 156 -7.75 -16.48 3.68
C ARG A 156 -6.25 -16.71 3.73
N PHE A 157 -5.82 -17.68 4.52
CA PHE A 157 -4.42 -18.07 4.63
C PHE A 157 -4.21 -19.44 4.00
N ARG A 158 -3.04 -19.63 3.38
CA ARG A 158 -2.57 -20.91 2.91
C ARG A 158 -1.09 -21.05 3.26
N LEU A 159 -0.75 -22.15 3.93
CA LEU A 159 0.64 -22.51 4.17
C LEU A 159 1.28 -22.91 2.84
N ILE A 160 2.36 -22.22 2.45
CA ILE A 160 3.13 -22.55 1.25
C ILE A 160 4.25 -23.54 1.62
N LYS A 161 4.98 -23.22 2.69
CA LYS A 161 6.14 -23.98 3.14
C LYS A 161 6.39 -23.70 4.61
N GLU A 162 6.91 -24.68 5.32
CA GLU A 162 7.44 -24.52 6.67
C GLU A 162 8.81 -25.20 6.80
N THR A 163 9.67 -24.60 7.61
CA THR A 163 10.98 -25.13 8.00
C THR A 163 11.17 -24.92 9.49
N LYS A 164 12.25 -25.47 10.07
CA LYS A 164 12.60 -25.20 11.47
C LYS A 164 12.73 -23.69 11.78
N LYS A 165 13.19 -22.88 10.82
CA LYS A 165 13.49 -21.45 11.04
C LYS A 165 12.45 -20.48 10.50
N LYS A 166 11.63 -20.89 9.52
CA LYS A 166 10.76 -19.97 8.77
C LYS A 166 9.44 -20.61 8.35
N VAL A 167 8.41 -19.77 8.20
CA VAL A 167 7.09 -20.09 7.63
C VAL A 167 6.80 -19.19 6.45
N TRP A 168 6.25 -19.75 5.37
CA TRP A 168 5.81 -19.03 4.19
C TRP A 168 4.29 -19.14 4.08
N LEU A 169 3.61 -18.00 4.04
CA LEU A 169 2.16 -17.92 3.91
C LEU A 169 1.78 -17.22 2.61
N ALA A 170 0.77 -17.74 1.93
CA ALA A 170 -0.04 -16.96 1.00
C ALA A 170 -1.25 -16.41 1.77
N VAL A 171 -1.52 -15.13 1.58
CA VAL A 171 -2.63 -14.40 2.19
C VAL A 171 -3.47 -13.82 1.06
N HIS A 172 -4.79 -14.02 1.12
CA HIS A 172 -5.73 -13.42 0.19
C HIS A 172 -6.76 -12.57 0.94
N PRO A 173 -7.04 -11.35 0.48
CA PRO A 173 -8.06 -10.52 1.10
C PRO A 173 -9.45 -11.09 0.85
N LYS A 174 -10.28 -11.08 1.90
CA LYS A 174 -11.73 -11.30 1.79
C LYS A 174 -12.47 -9.98 1.61
N TRP A 175 -11.95 -8.89 2.16
CA TRP A 175 -12.57 -7.58 2.09
C TRP A 175 -12.26 -6.88 0.77
N ARG A 176 -13.28 -6.25 0.20
CA ARG A 176 -13.20 -5.56 -1.09
C ARG A 176 -12.20 -4.39 -1.09
N GLN A 177 -12.05 -3.74 0.07
CA GLN A 177 -11.13 -2.61 0.26
C GLN A 177 -9.67 -3.06 0.08
N ASP A 178 -9.27 -4.16 0.74
CA ASP A 178 -7.94 -4.74 0.58
C ASP A 178 -7.73 -5.30 -0.83
N ALA A 179 -8.75 -6.02 -1.35
CA ALA A 179 -8.73 -6.62 -2.68
C ALA A 179 -8.61 -5.58 -3.81
N ALA A 180 -8.96 -4.32 -3.56
CA ALA A 180 -8.76 -3.22 -4.49
C ALA A 180 -7.29 -2.77 -4.59
N ASN A 181 -6.48 -3.05 -3.56
CA ASN A 181 -5.08 -2.67 -3.48
C ASN A 181 -4.13 -3.82 -3.87
N TRP A 182 -4.49 -5.05 -3.53
CA TRP A 182 -3.69 -6.26 -3.82
C TRP A 182 -4.57 -7.52 -3.87
N SER A 183 -4.19 -8.51 -4.68
CA SER A 183 -4.92 -9.79 -4.78
C SER A 183 -4.32 -10.92 -3.93
N GLU A 184 -3.01 -10.86 -3.68
CA GLU A 184 -2.30 -11.86 -2.89
C GLU A 184 -1.10 -11.20 -2.21
N ALA A 185 -0.82 -11.62 -0.98
CA ALA A 185 0.43 -11.35 -0.31
C ALA A 185 1.14 -12.67 0.01
N LYS A 186 2.45 -12.74 -0.27
CA LYS A 186 3.30 -13.83 0.23
C LYS A 186 4.17 -13.30 1.35
N VAL A 187 4.08 -13.92 2.52
CA VAL A 187 4.79 -13.47 3.73
C VAL A 187 5.73 -14.56 4.18
N ILE A 188 7.00 -14.20 4.38
CA ILE A 188 8.02 -15.08 4.96
C ILE A 188 8.28 -14.61 6.38
N ILE A 189 8.00 -15.46 7.37
CA ILE A 189 8.07 -15.13 8.79
C ILE A 189 9.15 -15.99 9.45
N SER A 190 10.00 -15.38 10.27
CA SER A 190 10.96 -16.09 11.11
C SER A 190 10.25 -16.74 12.29
N LYS A 191 10.49 -18.04 12.53
CA LYS A 191 9.95 -18.76 13.70
C LYS A 191 10.70 -18.43 15.00
N THR A 192 11.86 -17.77 14.91
CA THR A 192 12.65 -17.37 16.08
C THR A 192 12.06 -16.15 16.77
N ASN A 193 11.67 -15.13 16.00
CA ASN A 193 11.17 -13.86 16.55
C ASN A 193 9.77 -13.46 16.04
N TYR A 194 9.15 -14.30 15.19
CA TYR A 194 7.82 -14.07 14.62
C TYR A 194 7.69 -12.75 13.84
N LEU A 195 8.78 -12.23 13.29
CA LEU A 195 8.79 -11.07 12.42
C LEU A 195 8.92 -11.47 10.94
N PRO A 196 8.31 -10.71 10.01
CA PRO A 196 8.52 -10.93 8.59
C PRO A 196 9.97 -10.65 8.19
N THR A 197 10.54 -11.56 7.42
CA THR A 197 11.81 -11.33 6.69
C THR A 197 11.57 -10.85 5.27
N ALA A 198 10.40 -11.16 4.69
CA ALA A 198 9.99 -10.63 3.40
C ALA A 198 8.46 -10.63 3.25
N VAL A 199 7.96 -9.66 2.49
CA VAL A 199 6.56 -9.51 2.09
C VAL A 199 6.51 -9.20 0.60
N GLN A 200 5.84 -10.03 -0.18
CA GLN A 200 5.52 -9.76 -1.58
C GLN A 200 4.03 -9.44 -1.70
N LEU A 201 3.69 -8.28 -2.24
CA LEU A 201 2.33 -7.88 -2.59
C LEU A 201 2.14 -8.01 -4.09
N ILE A 202 1.09 -8.70 -4.51
CA ILE A 202 0.70 -8.85 -5.92
C ILE A 202 -0.52 -7.96 -6.17
N SER A 203 -0.40 -7.06 -7.13
CA SER A 203 -1.49 -6.18 -7.57
C SER A 203 -2.71 -6.96 -8.06
N PRO A 204 -3.93 -6.38 -8.04
CA PRO A 204 -5.13 -7.06 -8.53
C PRO A 204 -5.04 -7.51 -9.99
N SER A 205 -4.36 -6.73 -10.83
CA SER A 205 -4.08 -7.01 -12.24
C SER A 205 -2.96 -8.03 -12.45
N LYS A 206 -2.28 -8.49 -11.38
CA LYS A 206 -1.18 -9.47 -11.40
C LYS A 206 0.01 -9.08 -12.28
N ASN A 207 0.11 -7.81 -12.65
CA ASN A 207 1.20 -7.29 -13.46
C ASN A 207 2.27 -6.55 -12.65
N LEU A 208 1.92 -6.11 -11.44
CA LEU A 208 2.83 -5.49 -10.50
C LEU A 208 3.00 -6.38 -9.28
N GLU A 209 4.26 -6.62 -8.90
CA GLU A 209 4.67 -7.26 -7.66
C GLU A 209 5.56 -6.29 -6.88
N THR A 210 5.22 -5.97 -5.63
CA THR A 210 6.07 -5.19 -4.73
C THR A 210 6.62 -6.09 -3.64
N VAL A 211 7.94 -6.22 -3.54
CA VAL A 211 8.62 -7.04 -2.55
C VAL A 211 9.36 -6.14 -1.57
N TYR A 212 9.10 -6.34 -0.29
CA TYR A 212 9.88 -5.79 0.81
C TYR A 212 10.68 -6.91 1.44
N GLN A 213 11.97 -6.68 1.65
CA GLN A 213 12.85 -7.58 2.40
C GLN A 213 13.43 -6.84 3.59
N PHE A 214 13.30 -7.40 4.78
CA PHE A 214 13.68 -6.77 6.04
C PHE A 214 14.90 -7.46 6.65
N TYR A 215 15.85 -6.68 7.16
CA TYR A 215 17.09 -7.15 7.75
C TYR A 215 17.62 -6.17 8.80
N ASP A 216 18.66 -6.58 9.54
CA ASP A 216 19.25 -5.80 10.64
C ASP A 216 18.20 -5.33 11.66
N LEU A 217 17.30 -6.23 12.07
CA LEU A 217 16.16 -5.90 12.93
C LEU A 217 16.60 -5.61 14.36
N GLY A 218 16.24 -4.42 14.87
CA GLY A 218 16.32 -4.07 16.29
C GLY A 218 14.95 -4.17 16.97
N ILE A 219 14.81 -5.05 17.96
CA ILE A 219 13.55 -5.27 18.68
C ILE A 219 13.69 -4.69 20.10
N ASN A 220 12.79 -3.77 20.48
CA ASN A 220 12.71 -3.20 21.83
C ASN A 220 14.04 -2.66 22.40
N LYS A 221 14.96 -2.17 21.54
CA LYS A 221 16.23 -1.60 21.99
C LYS A 221 15.99 -0.32 22.79
N ARG A 222 16.64 -0.22 23.97
CA ARG A 222 16.60 0.97 24.86
C ARG A 222 17.51 2.08 24.36
N ASP A 223 18.79 1.75 24.15
CA ASP A 223 19.75 2.62 23.50
C ASP A 223 19.68 2.42 22.00
N ASN A 224 19.64 3.52 21.27
CA ASN A 224 19.51 3.48 19.83
C ASN A 224 20.81 3.95 19.14
N PRO A 225 21.83 3.07 19.02
CA PRO A 225 23.00 3.35 18.19
C PRO A 225 22.65 3.47 16.70
N PHE A 226 21.47 3.01 16.26
CA PHE A 226 20.97 3.17 14.90
C PHE A 226 20.42 4.59 14.64
N LEU A 227 19.81 5.26 15.64
CA LEU A 227 19.52 6.70 15.68
C LEU A 227 20.80 7.56 15.52
N ARG A 228 21.97 7.02 15.90
CA ARG A 228 23.29 7.67 15.69
C ARG A 228 23.82 7.49 14.27
N TRP A 229 23.36 6.48 13.53
CA TRP A 229 23.79 6.16 12.15
C TRP A 229 22.78 6.62 11.09
N ILE A 230 21.60 7.11 11.50
CA ILE A 230 20.74 7.83 10.57
C ILE A 230 21.46 9.14 10.16
N PRO A 231 21.67 9.39 8.87
CA PRO A 231 22.34 10.61 8.45
C PRO A 231 21.62 11.86 9.00
N ASN A 232 22.40 12.88 9.36
CA ASN A 232 21.94 14.07 10.11
C ASN A 232 20.68 14.76 9.53
N PHE A 233 20.36 14.57 8.25
CA PHE A 233 19.13 15.09 7.63
C PHE A 233 17.83 14.40 8.09
N ILE A 234 17.89 13.24 8.73
CA ILE A 234 16.73 12.58 9.37
C ILE A 234 16.52 13.10 10.81
N ARG A 235 17.54 13.65 11.47
CA ARG A 235 17.45 14.30 12.80
C ARG A 235 16.80 15.69 12.75
N THR A 236 15.95 15.95 11.77
CA THR A 236 15.29 17.24 11.56
C THR A 236 14.13 17.45 12.53
N ASN A 237 14.37 17.34 13.85
CA ASN A 237 13.54 17.94 14.91
C ASN A 237 13.97 17.63 16.36
N GLY A 238 15.15 17.07 16.64
CA GLY A 238 15.51 16.71 18.01
C GLY A 238 14.74 15.49 18.51
N SER A 239 15.45 14.37 18.69
CA SER A 239 15.01 13.10 19.31
C SER A 239 13.80 12.33 18.74
N ASP A 240 12.74 12.95 18.22
CA ASP A 240 11.55 12.24 17.73
C ASP A 240 11.64 11.93 16.22
N PRO A 241 11.66 10.65 15.80
CA PRO A 241 11.70 10.29 14.39
C PRO A 241 10.34 10.42 13.68
N PHE A 242 9.23 10.67 14.38
CA PHE A 242 7.86 10.65 13.83
C PHE A 242 7.29 12.03 13.50
N VAL A 243 8.16 13.02 13.32
CA VAL A 243 7.79 14.39 12.93
C VAL A 243 8.33 14.73 11.54
N PRO A 244 7.64 15.60 10.77
CA PRO A 244 8.10 16.02 9.46
C PRO A 244 9.41 16.82 9.56
N PRO A 245 10.21 16.88 8.49
CA PRO A 245 11.45 17.66 8.49
C PRO A 245 11.20 19.17 8.71
N ARG A 246 12.05 19.81 9.53
CA ARG A 246 12.06 21.28 9.67
C ARG A 246 12.26 21.99 8.33
N GLY A 247 11.59 23.12 8.15
CA GLY A 247 11.71 23.96 6.95
C GLY A 247 10.95 23.44 5.73
N TYR A 248 10.23 22.32 5.85
CA TYR A 248 9.36 21.85 4.78
C TYR A 248 7.99 22.50 4.91
N ARG A 249 7.37 22.81 3.77
CA ARG A 249 6.04 23.41 3.73
C ARG A 249 4.96 22.33 3.78
N GLU A 250 4.00 22.47 4.68
CA GLU A 250 2.77 21.67 4.64
C GLU A 250 1.95 22.04 3.40
N VAL A 251 1.74 21.07 2.52
CA VAL A 251 0.72 21.17 1.48
C VAL A 251 -0.56 20.64 2.08
N ARG A 252 -1.41 21.55 2.55
CA ARG A 252 -2.78 21.20 2.89
C ARG A 252 -3.47 20.78 1.60
N LEU A 253 -3.70 19.48 1.45
CA LEU A 253 -4.86 19.03 0.68
C LEU A 253 -6.04 19.75 1.31
N SER A 254 -6.74 20.59 0.54
CA SER A 254 -7.97 21.23 0.98
C SER A 254 -8.82 20.15 1.63
N GLN A 255 -8.94 20.22 2.96
CA GLN A 255 -9.56 19.19 3.76
C GLN A 255 -11.04 19.16 3.41
N ALA A 256 -11.42 18.28 2.49
CA ALA A 256 -12.73 17.67 2.59
C ALA A 256 -12.71 16.89 3.91
N THR A 257 -13.27 17.51 4.95
CA THR A 257 -13.54 16.95 6.28
C THR A 257 -13.67 15.43 6.24
N ALA A 258 -12.68 14.71 6.79
CA ALA A 258 -12.74 13.28 7.03
C ALA A 258 -13.87 13.01 8.03
N SER A 259 -15.05 12.79 7.49
CA SER A 259 -16.25 12.41 8.22
C SER A 259 -16.23 10.89 8.33
N ASN A 260 -16.27 10.35 9.54
CA ASN A 260 -16.50 8.94 9.82
C ASN A 260 -17.63 8.37 8.94
N SER A 261 -17.45 7.20 8.32
CA SER A 261 -18.41 6.08 8.36
C SER A 261 -18.15 5.04 7.25
N ASN A 262 -18.51 3.79 7.55
CA ASN A 262 -18.84 2.72 6.60
C ASN A 262 -20.08 3.09 5.74
N GLN A 263 -20.06 4.24 5.10
CA GLN A 263 -21.05 4.62 4.10
C GLN A 263 -20.28 5.03 2.84
N ALA A 264 -20.81 4.67 1.66
CA ALA A 264 -20.38 5.31 0.43
C ALA A 264 -20.36 6.83 0.69
N PRO A 265 -19.29 7.56 0.29
CA PRO A 265 -19.12 8.95 0.66
C PRO A 265 -20.44 9.68 0.34
N LYS A 266 -21.11 10.19 1.38
CA LYS A 266 -22.28 11.06 1.17
C LYS A 266 -21.73 12.28 0.46
N LEU A 267 -21.90 12.28 -0.87
CA LEU A 267 -21.59 13.39 -1.73
C LEU A 267 -22.30 14.61 -1.14
N LYS A 268 -21.53 15.59 -0.64
CA LYS A 268 -22.10 16.89 -0.32
C LYS A 268 -22.77 17.42 -1.59
N LYS A 269 -23.90 18.11 -1.47
CA LYS A 269 -24.64 18.64 -2.63
C LYS A 269 -23.68 19.48 -3.49
N GLY A 270 -23.37 19.02 -4.70
CA GLY A 270 -22.41 19.67 -5.61
C GLY A 270 -21.03 19.01 -5.73
N GLU A 271 -20.71 17.97 -4.96
CA GLU A 271 -19.46 17.19 -5.12
C GLU A 271 -19.65 15.94 -6.01
N ALA A 272 -18.54 15.41 -6.53
CA ALA A 272 -18.43 14.15 -7.26
C ALA A 272 -17.15 13.40 -6.85
N LEU A 273 -17.11 12.09 -7.09
CA LEU A 273 -15.87 11.33 -6.96
C LEU A 273 -14.99 11.54 -8.18
N VAL A 274 -13.73 11.92 -7.95
CA VAL A 274 -12.73 12.13 -9.01
C VAL A 274 -12.36 10.77 -9.62
N PRO A 275 -12.57 10.54 -10.92
CA PRO A 275 -12.16 9.31 -11.58
C PRO A 275 -10.63 9.12 -11.53
N SER A 276 -10.18 7.87 -11.46
CA SER A 276 -8.76 7.54 -11.67
C SER A 276 -8.47 7.46 -13.17
N VAL A 277 -7.60 8.35 -13.65
CA VAL A 277 -7.22 8.50 -15.06
C VAL A 277 -5.72 8.33 -15.31
N VAL A 278 -4.93 8.03 -14.27
CA VAL A 278 -3.52 7.67 -14.41
C VAL A 278 -3.35 6.48 -15.38
N GLY A 279 -2.43 6.62 -16.31
CA GLY A 279 -2.16 5.63 -17.36
C GLY A 279 -3.09 5.70 -18.58
N LEU A 280 -4.11 6.56 -18.60
CA LEU A 280 -4.94 6.80 -19.78
C LEU A 280 -4.29 7.84 -20.70
N SER A 281 -4.65 7.83 -21.99
CA SER A 281 -4.33 8.94 -22.88
C SER A 281 -5.03 10.22 -22.43
N TYR A 282 -4.40 11.38 -22.62
CA TYR A 282 -4.97 12.66 -22.16
C TYR A 282 -6.39 12.90 -22.71
N LYS A 283 -6.65 12.58 -23.99
CA LYS A 283 -7.98 12.71 -24.61
C LYS A 283 -9.04 11.90 -23.86
N LYS A 284 -8.72 10.66 -23.47
CA LYS A 284 -9.64 9.78 -22.74
C LYS A 284 -9.82 10.25 -21.30
N ALA A 285 -8.74 10.70 -20.66
CA ALA A 285 -8.76 11.27 -19.32
C ALA A 285 -9.65 12.52 -19.25
N GLU A 286 -9.52 13.44 -20.20
CA GLU A 286 -10.34 14.66 -20.26
C GLU A 286 -11.84 14.35 -20.40
N VAL A 287 -12.21 13.43 -21.29
CA VAL A 287 -13.61 13.02 -21.46
C VAL A 287 -14.18 12.45 -20.16
N ILE A 288 -13.42 11.59 -19.48
CA ILE A 288 -13.83 10.98 -18.21
C ILE A 288 -13.99 12.04 -17.12
N LEU A 289 -13.05 12.98 -16.99
CA LEU A 289 -13.08 14.04 -16.00
C LEU A 289 -14.24 15.03 -16.25
N LYS A 290 -14.43 15.46 -17.51
CA LYS A 290 -15.54 16.36 -17.89
C LYS A 290 -16.91 15.71 -17.66
N ARG A 291 -17.08 14.43 -18.01
CA ARG A 291 -18.32 13.68 -17.73
C ARG A 291 -18.60 13.53 -16.23
N ALA A 292 -17.55 13.44 -15.41
CA ALA A 292 -17.68 13.43 -13.96
C ALA A 292 -17.92 14.83 -13.36
N GLY A 293 -17.93 15.89 -14.19
CA GLY A 293 -18.19 17.26 -13.78
C GLY A 293 -16.95 18.01 -13.32
N PHE A 294 -15.75 17.65 -13.76
CA PHE A 294 -14.49 18.32 -13.41
C PHE A 294 -13.86 19.04 -14.61
N VAL A 295 -13.02 20.04 -14.32
CA VAL A 295 -12.26 20.77 -15.33
C VAL A 295 -10.84 20.19 -15.42
N PRO A 296 -10.49 19.43 -16.47
CA PRO A 296 -9.13 18.91 -16.60
C PRO A 296 -8.16 20.06 -16.93
N LYS A 297 -6.99 20.08 -16.27
CA LYS A 297 -5.87 20.97 -16.60
C LYS A 297 -4.63 20.14 -16.91
N LEU A 298 -4.10 20.29 -18.12
CA LEU A 298 -2.89 19.60 -18.53
C LEU A 298 -1.66 20.24 -17.89
N ARG A 299 -0.70 19.41 -17.48
CA ARG A 299 0.62 19.84 -17.04
C ARG A 299 1.68 18.98 -17.70
N GLU A 300 2.78 19.59 -18.09
CA GLU A 300 3.96 18.88 -18.58
C GLU A 300 4.57 18.02 -17.47
N GLY A 301 4.84 16.75 -17.80
CA GLY A 301 5.47 15.78 -16.93
C GLY A 301 6.82 15.34 -17.46
N THR A 302 7.25 14.14 -17.06
CA THR A 302 8.57 13.63 -17.45
C THR A 302 8.61 13.22 -18.92
N THR A 303 9.77 13.41 -19.57
CA THR A 303 9.98 12.86 -20.92
C THR A 303 10.14 11.35 -20.85
N THR A 304 9.61 10.64 -21.85
CA THR A 304 9.69 9.18 -21.95
C THR A 304 10.27 8.77 -23.30
N LYS A 305 11.09 7.72 -23.35
CA LYS A 305 11.56 7.14 -24.63
C LYS A 305 10.54 6.18 -25.25
N ASN A 306 9.41 5.93 -24.56
CA ASN A 306 8.40 4.99 -25.01
C ASN A 306 7.26 5.72 -25.76
N PRO A 307 7.11 5.52 -27.08
CA PRO A 307 6.08 6.20 -27.86
C PRO A 307 4.66 5.84 -27.45
N LYS A 308 4.44 4.67 -26.84
CA LYS A 308 3.12 4.24 -26.35
C LYS A 308 2.64 5.08 -25.15
N LEU A 309 3.54 5.79 -24.47
CA LEU A 309 3.23 6.61 -23.31
C LEU A 309 3.16 8.10 -23.64
N TYR A 310 3.45 8.52 -24.88
CA TYR A 310 3.34 9.93 -25.25
C TYR A 310 1.94 10.44 -24.92
N TYR A 311 1.91 11.52 -24.14
CA TYR A 311 0.71 12.20 -23.69
C TYR A 311 -0.27 11.31 -22.89
N HIS A 312 0.24 10.27 -22.22
CA HIS A 312 -0.50 9.52 -21.22
C HIS A 312 -0.32 10.14 -19.84
N VAL A 313 -1.34 10.03 -19.00
CA VAL A 313 -1.35 10.60 -17.65
C VAL A 313 -0.34 9.85 -16.77
N GLU A 314 0.75 10.54 -16.43
CA GLU A 314 1.74 10.09 -15.45
C GLU A 314 1.18 10.20 -14.02
N ARG A 315 0.53 11.33 -13.72
CA ARG A 315 0.00 11.66 -12.40
C ARG A 315 -1.25 12.51 -12.53
N GLN A 316 -2.16 12.43 -11.57
CA GLN A 316 -3.31 13.30 -11.45
C GLN A 316 -3.38 13.93 -10.05
N GLN A 317 -3.99 15.11 -9.95
CA GLN A 317 -4.29 15.77 -8.69
C GLN A 317 -5.67 16.46 -8.77
N PRO A 318 -6.59 16.22 -7.85
CA PRO A 318 -6.52 15.26 -6.73
C PRO A 318 -6.48 13.78 -7.19
N PRO A 319 -6.06 12.86 -6.31
CA PRO A 319 -6.03 11.43 -6.60
C PRO A 319 -7.41 10.86 -6.94
N GLY A 320 -7.42 9.77 -7.70
CA GLY A 320 -8.67 9.08 -8.02
C GLY A 320 -9.40 8.61 -6.75
N ARG A 321 -10.74 8.59 -6.83
CA ARG A 321 -11.69 8.26 -5.76
C ARG A 321 -11.76 9.26 -4.61
N THR A 322 -11.23 10.46 -4.81
CA THR A 322 -11.38 11.59 -3.86
C THR A 322 -12.72 12.28 -4.09
N SER A 323 -13.46 12.62 -3.02
CA SER A 323 -14.64 13.52 -3.13
C SER A 323 -14.16 14.92 -3.42
N PHE A 324 -14.68 15.54 -4.48
CA PHE A 324 -14.21 16.84 -4.94
C PHE A 324 -15.38 17.65 -5.53
N PRO A 325 -15.44 18.99 -5.34
CA PRO A 325 -16.52 19.80 -5.90
C PRO A 325 -16.56 19.74 -7.42
N LYS A 326 -17.76 19.59 -8.00
CA LYS A 326 -17.95 19.71 -9.44
C LYS A 326 -17.57 21.13 -9.88
N GLY A 327 -17.04 21.25 -11.09
CA GLY A 327 -16.48 22.49 -11.64
C GLY A 327 -15.04 22.76 -11.22
N GLN A 328 -14.49 22.05 -10.23
CA GLN A 328 -13.10 22.24 -9.82
C GLN A 328 -12.10 21.59 -10.76
N THR A 329 -10.87 22.10 -10.70
CA THR A 329 -9.79 21.68 -11.58
C THR A 329 -9.13 20.39 -11.13
N VAL A 330 -9.04 19.41 -12.03
CA VAL A 330 -8.22 18.20 -11.85
C VAL A 330 -7.00 18.34 -12.75
N VAL A 331 -5.82 18.50 -12.16
CA VAL A 331 -4.56 18.60 -12.90
C VAL A 331 -4.11 17.21 -13.31
N ILE A 332 -3.83 17.01 -14.59
CA ILE A 332 -3.24 15.78 -15.13
C ILE A 332 -1.87 16.08 -15.73
N THR A 333 -0.85 15.45 -15.16
CA THR A 333 0.54 15.53 -15.59
C THR A 333 0.80 14.46 -16.65
N LEU A 334 1.36 14.84 -17.80
CA LEU A 334 1.51 13.95 -18.95
C LEU A 334 2.97 13.57 -19.21
N TYR A 335 3.20 12.32 -19.60
CA TYR A 335 4.48 11.95 -20.20
C TYR A 335 4.71 12.68 -21.53
N LEU A 336 5.89 13.27 -21.69
CA LEU A 336 6.27 14.04 -22.88
C LEU A 336 7.17 13.24 -23.84
N LYS A 337 7.10 13.60 -25.12
CA LYS A 337 8.06 13.13 -26.12
C LYS A 337 9.42 13.80 -25.84
N PRO A 338 10.55 13.10 -25.95
CA PRO A 338 11.88 13.72 -25.92
C PRO A 338 11.99 14.69 -27.10
N LYS A 339 12.60 15.87 -26.89
CA LYS A 339 12.86 16.82 -27.96
C LYS A 339 13.76 16.20 -29.03
#